data_AF-A0A372QJ68-F1
#
_entry.id   AF-A0A372QJ68-F1
#
_cell.length_a   1.000
_cell.length_b   1.000
_cell.length_c   1.000
_cell.angle_alpha   90.00
_cell.angle_beta   90.00
_cell.angle_gamma   90.00
#
_symmetry.space_group_name_H-M   'P 1'
#
loop_
_entity.id
_entity.type
_entity.pdbx_description
1 polymer ?
#
loop_
_entity_poly.entity_id
_entity_poly.type
_entity_poly.pdbx_seq_one_letter_code
_entity_poly.pdbx_strand_id
1 'polypeptide(L)'
;LETIHKKEFMHRDFHSGNILFDSHNNKKYKNYQWKIGDLGLSQAVNNKSSNNEIYGVVPYIAPEIFKGSGFTKEADIYSFGMIMWELTTGCKPFDNVKHDHRLIYKILDGERPKITEDTPECYANLMKSCWDPDPKKRPTMKEIRLTFSRWVFKGKNKVEFFQAEVKRKELIESKKIGPEFAEKRHLEAIYTSRPLSAFISKCSSINSSSTISSGNKQGITKKS
;
A
#
# COMPACT_ATOMS: atom_id res chain seq x y z
N LEU A 1 -13.27 -0.42 6.45
CA LEU A 1 -12.07 -0.20 7.28
C LEU A 1 -12.35 0.79 8.42
N GLU A 2 -13.04 1.92 8.19
CA GLU A 2 -13.39 2.89 9.26
C GLU A 2 -14.09 2.23 10.46
N THR A 3 -15.00 1.29 10.22
CA THR A 3 -15.69 0.54 11.29
C THR A 3 -14.72 -0.26 12.17
N ILE A 4 -13.71 -0.91 11.57
CA ILE A 4 -12.67 -1.67 12.29
C ILE A 4 -11.85 -0.69 13.14
N HIS A 5 -11.38 0.39 12.53
CA HIS A 5 -10.57 1.43 13.19
C HIS A 5 -11.31 2.13 14.35
N LYS A 6 -12.61 2.39 14.21
CA LYS A 6 -13.46 2.97 15.27
C LYS A 6 -13.67 2.03 16.46
N LYS A 7 -13.48 0.73 16.27
CA LYS A 7 -13.54 -0.26 17.36
C LYS A 7 -12.19 -0.44 18.04
N GLU A 8 -11.21 0.41 17.75
CA GLU A 8 -9.83 0.28 18.24
C GLU A 8 -9.15 -1.02 17.81
N PHE A 9 -9.51 -1.51 16.62
CA PHE A 9 -8.85 -2.62 15.93
C PHE A 9 -8.10 -2.14 14.68
N MET A 10 -7.12 -2.94 14.29
CA MET A 10 -6.38 -2.85 13.02
C MET A 10 -6.44 -4.19 12.30
N HIS A 11 -6.48 -4.15 10.97
CA HIS A 11 -6.62 -5.34 10.13
C HIS A 11 -5.30 -6.10 9.97
N ARG A 12 -4.18 -5.38 9.82
CA ARG A 12 -2.78 -5.88 9.70
C ARG A 12 -2.43 -6.62 8.42
N ASP A 13 -3.42 -7.10 7.68
CA ASP A 13 -3.24 -7.79 6.41
C ASP A 13 -4.23 -7.29 5.36
N PHE A 14 -4.35 -5.97 5.28
CA PHE A 14 -5.35 -5.36 4.40
C PHE A 14 -4.82 -5.27 2.98
N HIS A 15 -5.39 -6.03 2.06
CA HIS A 15 -5.08 -5.96 0.64
C HIS A 15 -6.34 -6.29 -0.17
N SER A 16 -6.32 -6.06 -1.48
CA SER A 16 -7.48 -6.31 -2.34
C SER A 16 -7.96 -7.76 -2.36
N GLY A 17 -7.06 -8.73 -2.17
CA GLY A 17 -7.45 -10.14 -1.97
C GLY A 17 -8.36 -10.39 -0.75
N ASN A 18 -8.37 -9.49 0.23
CA ASN A 18 -9.23 -9.55 1.42
C ASN A 18 -10.46 -8.64 1.30
N ILE A 19 -10.75 -8.15 0.09
CA ILE A 19 -11.98 -7.41 -0.23
C ILE A 19 -12.86 -8.30 -1.12
N LEU A 20 -14.01 -8.68 -0.58
CA LEU A 20 -14.96 -9.58 -1.21
C LEU A 20 -16.12 -8.80 -1.81
N PHE A 21 -16.59 -9.23 -2.97
CA PHE A 21 -17.79 -8.68 -3.60
C PHE A 21 -19.01 -9.52 -3.24
N ASP A 22 -19.96 -8.93 -2.52
CA ASP A 22 -21.27 -9.54 -2.30
C ASP A 22 -22.18 -9.21 -3.49
N SER A 23 -22.33 -10.21 -4.37
CA SER A 23 -23.20 -10.14 -5.54
C SER A 23 -24.64 -10.56 -5.24
N HIS A 24 -24.99 -10.81 -3.97
CA HIS A 24 -26.30 -11.36 -3.62
C HIS A 24 -27.43 -10.40 -4.01
N ASN A 25 -28.10 -10.74 -5.10
CA ASN A 25 -29.18 -9.97 -5.70
C ASN A 25 -30.50 -10.33 -5.02
N ASN A 26 -30.74 -9.80 -3.82
CA ASN A 26 -32.07 -9.88 -3.24
C ASN A 26 -33.00 -9.00 -4.09
N LYS A 27 -33.97 -9.60 -4.79
CA LYS A 27 -34.87 -8.94 -5.78
C LYS A 27 -35.57 -7.67 -5.29
N LYS A 28 -35.55 -7.39 -3.97
CA LYS A 28 -36.16 -6.22 -3.33
C LYS A 28 -35.20 -5.03 -3.19
N TYR A 29 -33.89 -5.24 -3.09
CA TYR A 29 -32.88 -4.17 -2.97
C TYR A 29 -31.56 -4.61 -3.62
N LYS A 30 -31.17 -3.95 -4.73
CA LYS A 30 -29.84 -4.13 -5.35
C LYS A 30 -28.76 -3.52 -4.45
N ASN A 31 -28.30 -4.28 -3.46
CA ASN A 31 -27.24 -3.86 -2.55
C ASN A 31 -25.94 -4.60 -2.89
N TYR A 32 -25.36 -4.30 -4.06
CA TYR A 32 -23.98 -4.73 -4.35
C TYR A 32 -23.06 -4.09 -3.32
N GLN A 33 -22.35 -4.90 -2.55
CA GLN A 33 -21.52 -4.40 -1.45
C GLN A 33 -20.15 -5.06 -1.46
N TRP A 34 -19.12 -4.22 -1.39
CA TRP A 34 -17.77 -4.67 -1.10
C TRP A 34 -17.62 -4.83 0.42
N LYS A 35 -17.13 -5.99 0.84
CA LYS A 35 -16.95 -6.35 2.25
C LYS A 35 -15.48 -6.64 2.50
N ILE A 36 -14.97 -6.19 3.65
CA ILE A 36 -13.62 -6.55 4.10
C ILE A 36 -13.73 -7.87 4.86
N GLY A 37 -12.97 -8.87 4.42
CA GLY A 37 -12.87 -10.20 5.00
C GLY A 37 -11.56 -10.40 5.77
N ASP A 38 -11.28 -11.66 6.08
CA ASP A 38 -10.04 -12.15 6.72
C ASP A 38 -9.52 -11.30 7.90
N LEU A 39 -10.26 -11.37 9.01
CA LEU A 39 -9.87 -10.73 10.27
C LEU A 39 -9.02 -11.65 11.16
N GLY A 40 -8.50 -12.78 10.64
CA GLY A 40 -7.76 -13.77 11.43
C GLY A 40 -6.48 -13.23 12.05
N LEU A 41 -5.89 -12.20 11.43
CA LEU A 41 -4.72 -11.49 11.95
C LEU A 41 -5.06 -10.21 12.70
N SER A 42 -6.33 -9.75 12.67
CA SER A 42 -6.74 -8.49 13.25
C SER A 42 -6.48 -8.43 14.75
N GLN A 43 -6.11 -7.24 15.25
CA GLN A 43 -5.71 -7.07 16.63
C GLN A 43 -6.17 -5.72 17.18
N ALA A 44 -6.46 -5.67 18.49
CA ALA A 44 -6.71 -4.42 19.19
C ALA A 44 -5.42 -3.59 19.26
N VAL A 45 -5.53 -2.27 19.11
CA VAL A 45 -4.40 -1.33 19.03
C VAL A 45 -3.51 -1.35 20.29
N ASN A 46 -4.10 -1.65 21.45
CA ASN A 46 -3.39 -1.68 22.74
C ASN A 46 -2.83 -3.06 23.11
N ASN A 47 -2.97 -4.07 22.24
CA ASN A 47 -2.53 -5.42 22.54
C ASN A 47 -1.01 -5.56 22.31
N LYS A 48 -0.27 -5.80 23.40
CA LYS A 48 1.19 -6.00 23.39
C LYS A 48 1.56 -7.48 23.17
N SER A 49 0.91 -8.17 22.23
CA SER A 49 1.26 -9.58 22.02
C SER A 49 2.72 -9.69 21.57
N SER A 50 3.42 -10.69 22.11
CA SER A 50 4.85 -10.92 21.93
C SER A 50 5.21 -11.60 20.61
N ASN A 51 4.23 -11.81 19.72
CA ASN A 51 4.46 -12.55 18.49
C ASN A 51 5.00 -11.59 17.41
N ASN A 52 6.32 -11.57 17.28
CA ASN A 52 7.07 -10.69 16.37
C ASN A 52 7.03 -11.12 14.90
N GLU A 53 6.33 -12.22 14.57
CA GLU A 53 6.22 -12.65 13.18
C GLU A 53 5.38 -11.64 12.37
N ILE A 54 5.99 -11.10 11.31
CA ILE A 54 5.31 -10.20 10.38
C ILE A 54 4.71 -11.05 9.29
N TYR A 55 3.38 -11.02 9.21
CA TYR A 55 2.62 -11.72 8.18
C TYR A 55 2.01 -10.70 7.21
N GLY A 56 1.99 -11.02 5.93
CA GLY A 56 1.22 -10.26 4.94
C GLY A 56 1.82 -10.28 3.54
N VAL A 57 1.35 -9.36 2.70
CA VAL A 57 1.74 -9.22 1.30
C VAL A 57 2.68 -8.02 1.13
N VAL A 58 3.95 -8.28 0.77
CA VAL A 58 5.06 -7.29 0.79
C VAL A 58 4.68 -5.90 0.24
N PRO A 59 4.11 -5.76 -0.97
CA PRO A 59 3.69 -4.45 -1.49
C PRO A 59 2.73 -3.64 -0.61
N TYR A 60 1.88 -4.30 0.17
CA TYR A 60 0.84 -3.66 0.99
C TYR A 60 1.30 -3.37 2.43
N ILE A 61 2.48 -3.85 2.82
CA ILE A 61 3.01 -3.65 4.17
C ILE A 61 3.70 -2.28 4.25
N ALA A 62 3.32 -1.52 5.27
CA ALA A 62 3.87 -0.19 5.50
C ALA A 62 5.37 -0.26 5.89
N PRO A 63 6.20 0.71 5.43
CA PRO A 63 7.65 0.66 5.59
C PRO A 63 8.12 0.60 7.05
N GLU A 64 7.39 1.24 7.97
CA GLU A 64 7.71 1.22 9.40
C GLU A 64 7.57 -0.18 10.04
N ILE A 65 6.73 -1.05 9.47
CA ILE A 65 6.54 -2.43 9.94
C ILE A 65 7.79 -3.27 9.64
N PHE A 66 8.39 -3.09 8.46
CA PHE A 66 9.67 -3.72 8.13
C PHE A 66 10.83 -3.24 9.01
N LYS A 67 10.70 -2.05 9.62
CA LYS A 67 11.67 -1.50 10.60
C LYS A 67 11.43 -2.02 12.03
N GLY A 68 10.50 -2.95 12.22
CA GLY A 68 10.16 -3.53 13.52
C GLY A 68 9.19 -2.71 14.35
N SER A 69 8.54 -1.69 13.76
CA SER A 69 7.44 -1.00 14.45
C SER A 69 6.24 -1.93 14.60
N GLY A 70 5.48 -1.77 15.68
CA GLY A 70 4.19 -2.44 15.81
C GLY A 70 3.22 -2.00 14.71
N PHE A 71 2.30 -2.88 14.35
CA PHE A 71 1.20 -2.52 13.46
C PHE A 71 0.33 -1.43 14.10
N THR A 72 -0.22 -0.55 13.27
CA THR A 72 -1.13 0.51 13.68
C THR A 72 -2.26 0.69 12.66
N LYS A 73 -3.25 1.53 12.97
CA LYS A 73 -4.31 1.88 12.01
C LYS A 73 -3.73 2.56 10.77
N GLU A 74 -2.69 3.36 10.95
CA GLU A 74 -1.98 4.08 9.89
C GLU A 74 -1.24 3.12 8.95
N ALA A 75 -0.84 1.94 9.43
CA ALA A 75 -0.32 0.87 8.57
C ALA A 75 -1.41 0.33 7.63
N ASP A 76 -2.64 0.12 8.10
CA ASP A 76 -3.77 -0.26 7.22
C ASP A 76 -4.08 0.85 6.19
N ILE A 77 -3.86 2.13 6.54
CA ILE A 77 -4.03 3.26 5.60
C ILE A 77 -2.99 3.21 4.48
N TYR A 78 -1.74 2.87 4.78
CA TYR A 78 -0.73 2.62 3.75
C TYR A 78 -1.19 1.54 2.78
N SER A 79 -1.68 0.42 3.30
CA SER A 79 -2.19 -0.67 2.48
C SER A 79 -3.38 -0.24 1.63
N PHE A 80 -4.27 0.61 2.18
CA PHE A 80 -5.35 1.21 1.42
C PHE A 80 -4.84 2.12 0.27
N GLY A 81 -3.75 2.86 0.46
CA GLY A 81 -3.09 3.62 -0.61
C GLY A 81 -2.62 2.73 -1.77
N MET A 82 -2.12 1.53 -1.47
CA MET A 82 -1.75 0.54 -2.49
C MET A 82 -2.96 -0.01 -3.26
N ILE A 83 -4.08 -0.22 -2.56
CA ILE A 83 -5.36 -0.60 -3.20
C ILE A 83 -5.87 0.55 -4.07
N MET A 84 -5.76 1.80 -3.62
CA MET A 84 -6.12 2.96 -4.44
C MET A 84 -5.33 2.99 -5.75
N TRP A 85 -4.03 2.70 -5.70
CA TRP A 85 -3.21 2.58 -6.92
C TRP A 85 -3.70 1.46 -7.82
N GLU A 86 -4.00 0.29 -7.25
CA GLU A 86 -4.55 -0.85 -7.97
C GLU A 86 -5.84 -0.51 -8.73
N LEU A 87 -6.72 0.29 -8.13
CA LEU A 87 -7.97 0.74 -8.76
C LEU A 87 -7.73 1.69 -9.94
N THR A 88 -6.61 2.42 -9.96
CA THR A 88 -6.28 3.31 -11.08
C THR A 88 -5.69 2.58 -12.27
N THR A 89 -4.89 1.54 -12.02
CA THR A 89 -4.14 0.84 -13.07
C THR A 89 -4.75 -0.50 -13.47
N GLY A 90 -5.60 -1.08 -12.62
CA GLY A 90 -6.06 -2.47 -12.75
C GLY A 90 -4.94 -3.50 -12.51
N CYS A 91 -3.75 -3.07 -12.08
CA CYS A 91 -2.57 -3.91 -11.92
C CYS A 91 -2.20 -4.00 -10.44
N LYS A 92 -1.55 -5.10 -10.04
CA LYS A 92 -1.10 -5.26 -8.65
C LYS A 92 0.19 -4.47 -8.39
N PRO A 93 0.37 -3.83 -7.22
CA PRO A 93 1.56 -3.01 -6.96
C PRO A 93 2.86 -3.83 -6.97
N PHE A 94 3.82 -3.44 -7.81
CA PHE A 94 5.12 -4.12 -7.98
C PHE A 94 5.02 -5.54 -8.60
N ASP A 95 4.04 -5.79 -9.48
CA ASP A 95 3.85 -7.08 -10.15
C ASP A 95 4.97 -7.51 -11.09
N ASN A 96 5.76 -6.56 -11.59
CA ASN A 96 6.87 -6.79 -12.51
C ASN A 96 8.20 -7.17 -11.82
N VAL A 97 8.23 -7.23 -10.49
CA VAL A 97 9.45 -7.56 -9.73
C VAL A 97 9.23 -8.71 -8.75
N LYS A 98 10.32 -9.38 -8.39
CA LYS A 98 10.33 -10.39 -7.34
C LYS A 98 9.99 -9.78 -5.99
N HIS A 99 9.08 -10.41 -5.24
CA HIS A 99 8.76 -9.98 -3.87
C HIS A 99 9.74 -10.61 -2.90
N ASP A 100 10.96 -10.07 -2.81
CA ASP A 100 11.98 -10.50 -1.85
C ASP A 100 12.52 -9.32 -1.02
N HIS A 101 13.61 -9.56 -0.29
CA HIS A 101 14.26 -8.54 0.53
C HIS A 101 14.71 -7.31 -0.28
N ARG A 102 15.00 -7.43 -1.59
CA ARG A 102 15.41 -6.30 -2.42
C ARG A 102 14.24 -5.34 -2.67
N LEU A 103 13.04 -5.88 -2.86
CA LEU A 103 11.83 -5.04 -2.97
C LEU A 103 11.54 -4.34 -1.64
N ILE A 104 11.70 -5.04 -0.51
CA ILE A 104 11.53 -4.44 0.83
C ILE A 104 12.48 -3.24 1.00
N TYR A 105 13.75 -3.37 0.60
CA TYR A 105 14.70 -2.25 0.62
C TYR A 105 14.26 -1.07 -0.25
N LYS A 106 13.84 -1.33 -1.48
CA LYS A 106 13.32 -0.26 -2.35
C LYS A 106 12.14 0.46 -1.69
N ILE A 107 11.19 -0.25 -1.09
CA ILE A 107 10.04 0.33 -0.39
C ILE A 107 10.50 1.18 0.82
N LEU A 108 11.48 0.69 1.57
CA LEU A 108 12.10 1.41 2.69
C LEU A 108 12.80 2.70 2.25
N ASP A 109 13.43 2.68 1.07
CA ASP A 109 14.07 3.84 0.42
C ASP A 109 13.07 4.80 -0.24
N GLY A 110 11.77 4.47 -0.19
CA GLY A 110 10.69 5.34 -0.67
C GLY A 110 10.16 4.99 -2.05
N GLU A 111 10.58 3.88 -2.66
CA GLU A 111 10.02 3.40 -3.92
C GLU A 111 8.50 3.22 -3.79
N ARG A 112 7.76 3.71 -4.78
CA ARG A 112 6.31 3.55 -4.92
C ARG A 112 5.98 3.15 -6.36
N PRO A 113 4.85 2.47 -6.58
CA PRO A 113 4.37 2.20 -7.93
C PRO A 113 4.21 3.49 -8.74
N LYS A 114 4.56 3.45 -10.03
CA LYS A 114 4.43 4.60 -10.93
C LYS A 114 2.96 4.98 -11.08
N ILE A 115 2.64 6.25 -10.85
CA ILE A 115 1.30 6.79 -11.10
C ILE A 115 1.16 7.06 -12.60
N THR A 116 0.08 6.57 -13.20
CA THR A 116 -0.20 6.72 -14.63
C THR A 116 -0.81 8.07 -14.94
N GLU A 117 -0.62 8.54 -16.18
CA GLU A 117 -1.07 9.87 -16.64
C GLU A 117 -2.59 10.07 -16.63
N ASP A 118 -3.36 8.97 -16.61
CA ASP A 118 -4.82 8.99 -16.49
C ASP A 118 -5.34 9.06 -15.05
N THR A 119 -4.45 9.10 -14.06
CA THR A 119 -4.88 9.23 -12.66
C THR A 119 -5.25 10.69 -12.37
N PRO A 120 -6.49 10.99 -11.92
CA PRO A 120 -6.86 12.35 -11.50
C PRO A 120 -5.91 12.85 -10.41
N GLU A 121 -5.47 14.11 -10.49
CA GLU A 121 -4.53 14.71 -9.54
C GLU A 121 -5.06 14.69 -8.10
N CYS A 122 -6.35 14.98 -7.87
CA CYS A 122 -6.98 14.93 -6.56
C CYS A 122 -6.99 13.51 -5.97
N TYR A 123 -7.13 12.49 -6.84
CA TYR A 123 -7.03 11.09 -6.45
C TYR A 123 -5.59 10.71 -6.14
N ALA A 124 -4.65 11.10 -6.99
CA ALA A 124 -3.22 10.89 -6.80
C ALA A 124 -2.71 11.53 -5.51
N ASN A 125 -3.17 12.73 -5.17
CA ASN A 125 -2.79 13.43 -3.94
C ASN A 125 -3.32 12.71 -2.69
N LEU A 126 -4.57 12.24 -2.71
CA LEU A 126 -5.11 11.44 -1.60
C LEU A 126 -4.36 10.11 -1.47
N MET A 127 -4.15 9.39 -2.58
CA MET A 127 -3.37 8.16 -2.60
C MET A 127 -1.96 8.37 -2.05
N LYS A 128 -1.29 9.46 -2.44
CA LYS A 128 0.03 9.82 -1.92
C LYS A 128 0.03 10.07 -0.43
N SER A 129 -0.99 10.75 0.09
CA SER A 129 -1.12 10.96 1.54
C SER A 129 -1.32 9.65 2.31
N CYS A 130 -1.98 8.65 1.70
CA CYS A 130 -2.18 7.34 2.33
C CYS A 130 -0.87 6.57 2.51
N TRP A 131 0.10 6.69 1.59
CA TRP A 131 1.38 5.98 1.67
C TRP A 131 2.58 6.85 2.06
N ASP A 132 2.31 7.97 2.76
CA ASP A 132 3.33 8.88 3.28
C ASP A 132 4.35 8.09 4.16
N PRO A 133 5.66 8.36 4.03
CA PRO A 133 6.68 7.72 4.85
C PRO A 133 6.47 7.93 6.36
N ASP A 134 5.90 9.06 6.78
CA ASP A 134 5.53 9.32 8.17
C ASP A 134 4.08 8.84 8.42
N PRO A 135 3.87 7.79 9.23
CA PRO A 135 2.54 7.27 9.51
C PRO A 135 1.58 8.34 10.07
N LYS A 136 2.10 9.32 10.81
CA LYS A 136 1.29 10.39 11.44
C LYS A 136 0.72 11.39 10.44
N LYS A 137 1.30 11.47 9.23
CA LYS A 137 0.80 12.32 8.16
C LYS A 137 -0.27 11.65 7.32
N ARG A 138 -0.48 10.34 7.50
CA ARG A 138 -1.50 9.60 6.76
C ARG A 138 -2.90 10.00 7.27
N PRO A 139 -3.87 10.18 6.37
CA PRO A 139 -5.22 10.53 6.77
C PRO A 139 -5.90 9.36 7.48
N THR A 140 -6.82 9.66 8.38
CA THR A 140 -7.73 8.65 8.93
C THR A 140 -8.70 8.15 7.86
N MET A 141 -9.20 6.91 8.02
CA MET A 141 -10.21 6.38 7.09
C MET A 141 -11.50 7.22 7.08
N LYS A 142 -11.82 7.92 8.17
CA LYS A 142 -12.93 8.87 8.22
C LYS A 142 -12.71 10.03 7.25
N GLU A 143 -11.51 10.61 7.22
CA GLU A 143 -11.15 11.70 6.31
C GLU A 143 -11.18 11.24 4.85
N ILE A 144 -10.64 10.05 4.56
CA ILE A 144 -10.71 9.42 3.23
C ILE A 144 -12.17 9.27 2.78
N ARG A 145 -13.04 8.69 3.62
CA ARG A 145 -14.47 8.53 3.30
C ARG A 145 -15.15 9.88 3.06
N LEU A 146 -14.85 10.89 3.86
CA LEU A 146 -15.41 12.23 3.68
C LEU A 146 -14.93 12.87 2.37
N THR A 147 -13.67 12.65 1.97
CA THR A 147 -13.14 13.08 0.69
C THR A 147 -13.86 12.41 -0.49
N PHE A 148 -14.01 11.09 -0.47
CA PHE A 148 -14.80 10.37 -1.47
C PHE A 148 -16.26 10.85 -1.53
N SER A 149 -16.88 11.09 -0.37
CA SER A 149 -18.24 11.61 -0.30
C SER A 149 -18.38 12.98 -0.98
N ARG A 150 -17.37 13.86 -0.86
CA ARG A 150 -17.35 15.15 -1.57
C ARG A 150 -17.21 14.98 -3.08
N TRP A 151 -16.39 14.04 -3.54
CA TRP A 151 -16.25 13.76 -4.97
C TRP A 151 -17.54 13.19 -5.57
N VAL A 152 -18.10 12.15 -4.94
CA VAL A 152 -19.25 11.40 -5.47
C VAL A 152 -20.55 12.19 -5.34
N PHE A 153 -20.86 12.73 -4.16
CA PHE A 153 -22.18 13.32 -3.88
C PHE A 153 -22.23 14.84 -4.04
N LYS A 154 -21.10 15.53 -3.92
CA LYS A 154 -21.04 17.00 -4.08
C LYS A 154 -20.42 17.42 -5.42
N GLY A 155 -20.03 16.46 -6.27
CA GLY A 155 -19.42 16.75 -7.57
C GLY A 155 -18.10 17.52 -7.49
N LYS A 156 -17.40 17.50 -6.35
CA LYS A 156 -16.10 18.16 -6.22
C LYS A 156 -15.09 17.47 -7.16
N ASN A 157 -14.27 18.25 -7.88
CA ASN A 157 -13.30 17.76 -8.88
C ASN A 157 -13.92 17.03 -10.10
N LYS A 158 -15.23 17.16 -10.36
CA LYS A 158 -15.92 16.43 -11.45
C LYS A 158 -15.28 16.61 -12.84
N VAL A 159 -14.83 17.83 -13.16
CA VAL A 159 -14.16 18.13 -14.45
C VAL A 159 -12.85 17.35 -14.59
N GLU A 160 -12.06 17.31 -13.52
CA GLU A 160 -10.78 16.62 -13.46
C GLU A 160 -10.95 15.09 -13.64
N PHE A 161 -11.95 14.50 -12.96
CA PHE A 161 -12.30 13.09 -13.15
C PHE A 161 -12.75 12.79 -14.58
N PHE A 162 -13.51 13.69 -15.21
CA PHE A 162 -13.92 13.53 -16.61
C PHE A 162 -12.73 13.56 -17.57
N GLN A 163 -11.81 14.52 -17.39
CA GLN A 163 -10.59 14.62 -18.22
C GLN A 163 -9.70 13.38 -18.05
N ALA A 164 -9.53 12.92 -16.81
CA ALA A 164 -8.80 11.70 -16.51
C ALA A 164 -9.43 10.46 -17.18
N GLU A 165 -10.76 10.37 -17.23
CA GLU A 165 -11.47 9.28 -17.91
C GLU A 165 -11.33 9.34 -19.43
N VAL A 166 -11.37 10.52 -20.04
CA VAL A 166 -11.07 10.69 -21.47
C VAL A 166 -9.64 10.22 -21.77
N LYS A 167 -8.67 10.67 -20.97
CA LYS A 167 -7.27 10.27 -21.09
C LYS A 167 -7.09 8.76 -20.92
N ARG A 168 -7.78 8.14 -19.96
CA ARG A 168 -7.77 6.69 -19.74
C ARG A 168 -8.19 5.93 -20.99
N LYS A 169 -9.30 6.34 -21.63
CA LYS A 169 -9.80 5.70 -22.85
C LYS A 169 -8.78 5.80 -23.99
N GLU A 170 -8.19 6.97 -24.21
CA GLU A 170 -7.13 7.17 -25.21
C GLU A 170 -5.91 6.26 -24.95
N LEU A 171 -5.49 6.12 -23.69
CA LEU A 171 -4.35 5.26 -23.32
C LEU A 171 -4.66 3.78 -23.48
N ILE A 172 -5.90 3.35 -23.21
CA ILE A 172 -6.36 1.97 -23.46
C ILE A 172 -6.41 1.69 -24.96
N GLU A 173 -7.00 2.58 -25.76
CA GLU A 173 -7.08 2.43 -27.22
C GLU A 173 -5.68 2.40 -27.87
N SER A 174 -4.76 3.22 -27.36
CA SER A 174 -3.35 3.21 -27.79
C SER A 174 -2.49 2.11 -27.15
N LYS A 175 -3.10 1.18 -26.39
CA LYS A 175 -2.43 0.01 -25.79
C LYS A 175 -1.26 0.37 -24.86
N LYS A 176 -1.32 1.53 -24.22
CA LYS A 176 -0.31 2.02 -23.28
C LYS A 176 -0.59 1.61 -21.83
N ILE A 177 -1.84 1.30 -21.50
CA ILE A 177 -2.27 0.86 -20.17
C ILE A 177 -3.27 -0.30 -20.30
N GLY A 178 -3.43 -1.07 -19.22
CA GLY A 178 -4.36 -2.19 -19.11
C GLY A 178 -3.67 -3.51 -18.75
N PRO A 179 -4.41 -4.51 -18.23
CA PRO A 179 -3.84 -5.75 -17.74
C PRO A 179 -3.15 -6.60 -18.82
N GLU A 180 -3.53 -6.43 -20.09
CA GLU A 180 -2.87 -7.09 -21.24
C GLU A 180 -1.48 -6.50 -21.56
N PHE A 181 -1.22 -5.27 -21.09
CA PHE A 181 0.00 -4.50 -21.38
C PHE A 181 0.81 -4.14 -20.13
N ALA A 182 0.34 -4.54 -18.94
CA ALA A 182 1.19 -4.63 -17.77
C ALA A 182 2.38 -5.52 -18.12
N GLU A 183 3.60 -5.09 -17.80
CA GLU A 183 4.80 -5.91 -17.99
C GLU A 183 4.53 -7.33 -17.45
N LYS A 184 5.05 -8.35 -18.15
CA LYS A 184 4.79 -9.75 -17.78
C LYS A 184 5.06 -9.93 -16.29
N ARG A 185 3.99 -10.24 -15.54
CA ARG A 185 4.07 -10.45 -14.10
C ARG A 185 5.25 -11.35 -13.76
N HIS A 186 6.08 -10.90 -12.84
CA HIS A 186 7.21 -11.68 -12.36
C HIS A 186 6.66 -12.93 -11.66
N LEU A 187 7.17 -14.12 -12.00
CA LEU A 187 6.67 -15.40 -11.45
C LEU A 187 6.78 -15.45 -9.92
N GLU A 188 7.75 -14.73 -9.37
CA GLU A 188 7.98 -14.60 -7.92
C GLU A 188 7.32 -13.35 -7.29
N ALA A 189 6.38 -12.71 -7.99
CA ALA A 189 5.49 -11.69 -7.42
C ALA A 189 4.34 -12.39 -6.68
N ILE A 190 4.40 -12.37 -5.35
CA ILE A 190 3.51 -13.14 -4.46
C ILE A 190 2.52 -12.19 -3.78
N TYR A 191 1.24 -12.45 -4.01
CA TYR A 191 0.10 -11.66 -3.50
C TYR A 191 -0.78 -12.43 -2.51
N THR A 192 -0.23 -13.50 -1.94
CA THR A 192 -0.82 -14.24 -0.83
C THR A 192 -0.01 -13.96 0.42
N SER A 193 -0.70 -13.85 1.55
CA SER A 193 -0.08 -13.55 2.83
C SER A 193 0.82 -14.68 3.30
N ARG A 194 2.01 -14.32 3.79
CA ARG A 194 3.04 -15.28 4.22
C ARG A 194 3.89 -14.69 5.36
N PRO A 195 4.61 -15.51 6.13
CA PRO A 195 5.56 -15.00 7.13
C PRO A 195 6.75 -14.33 6.43
N LEU A 196 7.25 -13.24 7.01
CA LEU A 196 8.28 -12.40 6.41
C LEU A 196 9.53 -12.24 7.29
N SER A 197 9.59 -12.85 8.47
CA SER A 197 10.75 -12.80 9.36
C SER A 197 12.08 -13.15 8.68
N ALA A 198 12.07 -14.16 7.80
CA ALA A 198 13.25 -14.56 7.04
C ALA A 198 13.80 -13.48 6.09
N PHE A 199 12.92 -12.61 5.55
CA PHE A 199 13.33 -11.51 4.68
C PHE A 199 13.82 -10.31 5.49
N ILE A 200 13.18 -10.02 6.63
CA ILE A 200 13.53 -8.90 7.51
C ILE A 200 14.85 -9.15 8.24
N SER A 201 15.11 -10.39 8.65
CA SER A 201 16.40 -10.78 9.25
C SER A 201 17.57 -10.51 8.29
N LYS A 202 17.40 -10.85 7.00
CA LYS A 202 18.36 -10.51 5.93
C LYS A 202 18.49 -9.00 5.71
N CYS A 203 17.44 -8.23 5.98
CA CYS A 203 17.53 -6.77 5.91
C CYS A 203 18.39 -6.20 7.04
N SER A 204 18.25 -6.76 8.24
CA SER A 204 19.00 -6.33 9.42
C SER A 204 20.50 -6.65 9.32
N SER A 205 20.86 -7.79 8.74
CA SER A 205 22.26 -8.22 8.61
C SER A 205 23.08 -7.47 7.55
N ILE A 206 22.42 -6.89 6.54
CA ILE A 206 23.09 -6.12 5.47
C ILE A 206 23.22 -4.63 5.89
N ASN A 207 22.26 -4.08 6.63
CA ASN A 207 22.38 -2.74 7.21
C ASN A 207 23.51 -2.64 8.25
N SER A 208 23.76 -3.72 9.02
CA SER A 208 24.89 -3.79 9.95
C SER A 208 26.25 -3.90 9.25
N SER A 209 26.30 -4.48 8.04
CA SER A 209 27.57 -4.60 7.29
C SER A 209 27.89 -3.36 6.44
N SER A 210 26.89 -2.58 6.03
CA SER A 210 27.09 -1.29 5.33
C SER A 210 27.50 -0.14 6.27
N THR A 211 27.12 -0.20 7.55
CA THR A 211 27.61 0.74 8.58
C THR A 211 29.07 0.50 8.98
N ILE A 212 29.62 -0.70 8.76
CA ILE A 212 31.02 -1.02 9.08
C ILE A 212 32.00 -0.52 8.00
N SER A 213 31.57 -0.37 6.74
CA SER A 213 32.50 0.04 5.66
C SER A 213 32.77 1.56 5.55
N SER A 214 32.04 2.39 6.31
CA SER A 214 32.19 3.86 6.28
C SER A 214 33.09 4.43 7.39
N GLY A 215 33.67 3.59 8.25
CA GLY A 215 34.53 4.01 9.36
C GLY A 215 35.98 3.56 9.21
N ASN A 216 36.73 4.04 8.21
CA ASN A 216 38.21 4.04 8.26
C ASN A 216 38.84 4.96 7.19
N LYS A 217 38.84 6.26 7.45
CA LYS A 217 39.88 7.19 7.01
C LYS A 217 40.13 8.21 8.11
N GLN A 218 40.88 7.83 9.14
CA GLN A 218 41.52 8.81 10.03
C GLN A 218 42.75 9.38 9.30
N GLY A 219 42.67 10.66 8.98
CA GLY A 219 43.79 11.44 8.46
C GLY A 219 44.83 11.66 9.56
N ILE A 220 46.06 11.22 9.32
CA ILE A 220 47.21 11.58 10.13
C ILE A 220 47.59 13.02 9.77
N THR A 221 47.36 13.92 10.70
CA THR A 221 47.78 15.33 10.67
C THR A 221 49.27 15.40 11.01
N LYS A 222 50.11 15.91 10.10
CA LYS A 222 51.48 16.36 10.43
C LYS A 222 51.40 17.72 11.11
N LYS A 223 52.00 17.84 12.30
CA LYS A 223 52.31 19.11 12.98
C LYS A 223 53.71 19.58 12.58
N SER A 224 53.84 20.90 12.43
CA SER A 224 55.03 21.77 12.37
C SER A 224 56.12 21.42 11.37
#